data_AF-A0A971UEV4-F1
#
_entry.id   AF-A0A971UEV4-F1
#
_cell.length_a   1.000
_cell.length_b   1.000
_cell.length_c   1.000
_cell.angle_alpha   90.00
_cell.angle_beta   90.00
_cell.angle_gamma   90.00
#
_symmetry.space_group_name_H-M   'P 1'
#
loop_
_entity.id
_entity.type
_entity.pdbx_description
1 polymer ?
#
loop_
_entity_poly.entity_id
_entity_poly.type
_entity_poly.pdbx_seq_one_letter_code
_entity_poly.pdbx_strand_id
1 'polypeptide(L)'
;MSTEASMTTFSTGAVRSSDASGVRYDLITPIGLRRLAETCAEGARKYGDRNWLKGIPASEMLNHAVRHIYLWLEGDRGEDHLAHAAWNILGVCHFEELLPAMIDVPTRQSDETEHAAGDRA
;
A
#
# COMPACT_ATOMS: atom_id res chain seq x y z
N MET A 1 -3.05 -25.05 -10.16
CA MET A 1 -4.46 -25.45 -10.27
C MET A 1 -5.23 -24.21 -10.72
N SER A 2 -5.78 -24.19 -11.93
CA SER A 2 -6.58 -23.06 -12.41
C SER A 2 -7.88 -23.00 -11.60
N THR A 3 -8.10 -21.92 -10.86
CA THR A 3 -9.39 -21.63 -10.25
C THR A 3 -10.35 -21.21 -11.35
N GLU A 4 -11.32 -22.05 -11.70
CA GLU A 4 -12.44 -21.63 -12.55
C GLU A 4 -13.19 -20.51 -11.84
N ALA A 5 -13.12 -19.30 -12.39
CA ALA A 5 -13.85 -18.15 -11.89
C ALA A 5 -15.35 -18.43 -12.02
N SER A 6 -16.10 -18.44 -10.92
CA SER A 6 -17.54 -18.67 -10.97
C SER A 6 -18.22 -17.52 -11.73
N MET A 7 -19.14 -17.84 -12.63
CA MET A 7 -19.86 -16.83 -13.41
C MET A 7 -21.18 -16.45 -12.74
N THR A 8 -21.49 -15.16 -12.71
CA THR A 8 -22.79 -14.63 -12.27
C THR A 8 -23.58 -14.18 -13.48
N THR A 9 -24.81 -14.65 -13.61
CA THR A 9 -25.77 -14.20 -14.63
C THR A 9 -26.76 -13.22 -14.00
N PHE A 10 -26.91 -12.05 -14.60
CA PHE A 10 -27.83 -11.01 -14.16
C PHE A 10 -29.19 -11.15 -14.88
N SER A 11 -30.24 -10.54 -14.32
CA SER A 11 -31.60 -10.56 -14.91
C SER A 11 -31.68 -9.93 -16.31
N THR A 12 -30.69 -9.13 -16.69
CA THR A 12 -30.54 -8.55 -18.03
C THR A 12 -29.97 -9.52 -19.06
N GLY A 13 -29.56 -10.73 -18.66
CA GLY A 13 -28.83 -11.70 -19.48
C GLY A 13 -27.32 -11.46 -19.54
N ALA A 14 -26.81 -10.40 -18.90
CA ALA A 14 -25.37 -10.17 -18.79
C ALA A 14 -24.72 -11.25 -17.93
N VAL A 15 -23.49 -11.64 -18.27
CA VAL A 15 -22.67 -12.60 -17.52
C VAL A 15 -21.36 -11.92 -17.12
N ARG A 16 -20.92 -12.10 -15.88
CA ARG A 16 -19.64 -11.59 -15.38
C ARG A 16 -18.94 -12.62 -14.50
N SER A 17 -17.62 -12.70 -14.60
CA SER A 17 -16.79 -13.47 -13.67
C SER A 17 -16.89 -12.90 -12.25
N SER A 18 -16.83 -13.78 -11.25
CA SER A 18 -16.73 -13.44 -9.83
C SER A 18 -15.28 -13.29 -9.37
N ASP A 19 -14.32 -13.24 -10.28
CA ASP A 19 -12.88 -13.14 -10.01
C ASP A 19 -12.51 -11.94 -9.12
N ALA A 20 -13.26 -10.83 -9.23
CA ALA A 20 -13.09 -9.66 -8.37
C ALA A 20 -13.65 -9.82 -6.94
N SER A 21 -14.43 -10.87 -6.66
CA SER A 21 -15.08 -11.04 -5.35
C SER A 21 -14.08 -11.24 -4.19
N GLY A 22 -12.87 -11.72 -4.51
CA GLY A 22 -11.76 -11.85 -3.55
C GLY A 22 -11.08 -10.52 -3.19
N VAL A 23 -11.28 -9.45 -3.97
CA VAL A 23 -10.66 -8.14 -3.75
C VAL A 23 -11.73 -7.04 -3.81
N ARG A 24 -12.29 -6.72 -2.64
CA ARG A 24 -13.48 -5.86 -2.49
C ARG A 24 -13.14 -4.37 -2.38
N TYR A 25 -12.69 -3.77 -3.49
CA TYR A 25 -12.45 -2.32 -3.58
C TYR A 25 -13.69 -1.48 -3.22
N ASP A 26 -14.88 -1.98 -3.53
CA ASP A 26 -16.17 -1.33 -3.26
C ASP A 26 -16.50 -1.19 -1.77
N LEU A 27 -15.83 -1.95 -0.89
CA LEU A 27 -16.01 -1.87 0.56
C LEU A 27 -15.07 -0.87 1.23
N ILE A 28 -14.11 -0.30 0.50
CA ILE A 28 -13.23 0.73 1.04
C ILE A 28 -14.05 2.01 1.22
N THR A 29 -14.08 2.56 2.44
CA THR A 29 -14.85 3.76 2.73
C THR A 29 -14.43 4.93 1.82
N PRO A 30 -15.39 5.59 1.13
CA PRO A 30 -15.06 6.74 0.28
C PRO A 30 -14.50 7.92 1.08
N ILE A 31 -14.79 8.00 2.38
CA ILE A 31 -14.26 9.04 3.27
C ILE A 31 -12.74 8.88 3.44
N GLY A 32 -12.27 7.65 3.68
CA GLY A 32 -10.84 7.37 3.82
C GLY A 32 -10.10 7.61 2.51
N LEU A 33 -10.66 7.16 1.38
CA LEU A 33 -10.09 7.40 0.05
C LEU A 33 -9.97 8.88 -0.29
N ARG A 34 -11.00 9.68 0.01
CA ARG A 34 -10.95 11.13 -0.19
C ARG A 34 -9.82 11.78 0.62
N ARG A 35 -9.71 11.46 1.91
CA ARG A 35 -8.65 12.01 2.79
C ARG A 35 -7.25 11.63 2.30
N LEU A 36 -7.05 10.38 1.90
CA LEU A 36 -5.80 9.93 1.29
C LEU A 36 -5.48 10.68 0.00
N ALA A 37 -6.48 10.91 -0.87
CA ALA A 37 -6.32 11.68 -2.10
C ALA A 37 -5.95 13.15 -1.83
N GLU A 38 -6.52 13.77 -0.79
CA GLU A 38 -6.16 15.12 -0.34
C GLU A 38 -4.69 15.18 0.13
N THR A 39 -4.22 14.18 0.89
CA THR A 39 -2.80 14.04 1.28
C THR A 39 -1.89 13.87 0.06
N CYS A 40 -2.26 13.05 -0.92
CA CYS A 40 -1.51 12.91 -2.18
C CYS A 40 -1.42 14.24 -2.94
N ALA A 41 -2.53 15.00 -3.02
CA ALA A 41 -2.56 16.30 -3.66
C ALA A 41 -1.67 17.32 -2.94
N GLU A 42 -1.61 17.28 -1.60
CA GLU A 42 -0.66 18.09 -0.83
C GLU A 42 0.79 17.72 -1.11
N GLY A 43 1.12 16.43 -1.09
CA GLY A 43 2.46 15.95 -1.41
C GLY A 43 2.89 16.36 -2.82
N ALA A 44 1.98 16.26 -3.80
CA ALA A 44 2.23 16.70 -5.18
C ALA A 44 2.52 18.21 -5.27
N ARG A 45 1.78 19.06 -4.54
CA ARG A 45 2.07 20.51 -4.49
C ARG A 45 3.45 20.81 -3.89
N LYS A 46 3.89 20.03 -2.91
CA LYS A 46 5.17 20.27 -2.19
C LYS A 46 6.38 19.70 -2.92
N TYR A 47 6.26 18.49 -3.49
CA TYR A 47 7.40 17.71 -3.98
C TYR A 47 7.29 17.33 -5.46
N GLY A 48 6.21 17.73 -6.13
CA GLY A 48 5.87 17.33 -7.49
C GLY A 48 5.18 15.97 -7.56
N ASP A 49 4.56 15.71 -8.71
CA ASP A 49 3.86 14.46 -8.98
C ASP A 49 4.78 13.25 -8.85
N ARG A 50 4.27 12.18 -8.24
CA ARG A 50 4.95 10.87 -8.15
C ARG A 50 6.35 10.93 -7.50
N ASN A 51 6.66 11.93 -6.67
CA ASN A 51 7.96 12.03 -6.01
C ASN A 51 8.35 10.75 -5.25
N TRP A 52 7.38 10.09 -4.62
CA TRP A 52 7.58 8.85 -3.87
C TRP A 52 8.06 7.67 -4.73
N LEU A 53 7.83 7.67 -6.06
CA LEU A 53 8.35 6.62 -6.95
C LEU A 53 9.88 6.63 -7.07
N LYS A 54 10.55 7.70 -6.62
CA LYS A 54 12.01 7.75 -6.53
C LYS A 54 12.57 6.82 -5.45
N GLY A 55 11.71 6.25 -4.60
CA GLY A 55 12.07 5.42 -3.47
C GLY A 55 12.23 6.24 -2.19
N ILE A 56 11.69 5.70 -1.10
CA ILE A 56 11.86 6.20 0.27
C ILE A 56 12.08 4.95 1.14
N PRO A 57 13.12 4.90 1.99
CA PRO A 57 13.33 3.75 2.88
C PRO A 57 12.09 3.45 3.72
N ALA A 58 11.72 2.17 3.81
CA ALA A 58 10.52 1.73 4.51
C ALA A 58 10.58 2.08 6.00
N SER A 59 11.76 2.00 6.63
CA SER A 59 11.98 2.42 8.00
C SER A 59 11.58 3.88 8.24
N GLU A 60 11.93 4.79 7.33
CA GLU A 60 11.57 6.21 7.38
C GLU A 60 10.06 6.41 7.21
N MET A 61 9.45 5.75 6.22
CA MET A 61 8.00 5.84 6.01
C MET A 61 7.22 5.32 7.24
N LEU A 62 7.64 4.20 7.82
CA LEU A 62 7.02 3.63 9.01
C LEU A 62 7.20 4.52 10.25
N ASN A 63 8.38 5.12 10.43
CA ASN A 63 8.61 6.09 11.49
C ASN A 63 7.68 7.31 11.35
N HIS A 64 7.53 7.85 10.13
CA HIS A 64 6.58 8.92 9.85
C HIS A 64 5.13 8.50 10.11
N ALA A 65 4.74 7.28 9.75
CA ALA A 65 3.41 6.75 10.05
C ALA A 65 3.13 6.70 11.56
N VAL A 66 4.06 6.16 12.34
CA VAL A 66 3.96 6.07 13.80
C VAL A 66 3.89 7.46 14.44
N ARG A 67 4.70 8.42 13.98
CA ARG A 67 4.63 9.82 14.43
C ARG A 67 3.24 10.41 14.22
N HIS A 68 2.64 10.25 13.04
CA HIS A 68 1.29 10.77 12.78
C HIS A 68 0.22 10.09 13.65
N ILE A 69 0.38 8.79 13.95
CA ILE A 69 -0.51 8.10 14.89
C ILE A 69 -0.42 8.73 16.29
N TYR A 70 0.79 8.99 16.79
CA TYR A 70 0.96 9.63 18.10
C TYR A 70 0.42 11.06 18.15
N LEU A 71 0.66 11.88 17.12
CA LEU A 71 0.09 13.24 17.05
C LEU A 71 -1.45 13.22 17.08
N TRP A 72 -2.05 12.25 16.39
CA TRP A 72 -3.51 12.06 16.45
C TRP A 72 -3.98 11.67 17.85
N LEU A 73 -3.26 10.78 18.54
CA LEU A 73 -3.57 10.38 19.93
C LEU A 73 -3.41 11.54 20.93
N GLU A 74 -2.46 12.45 20.68
CA GLU A 74 -2.26 13.67 21.46
C GLU A 74 -3.34 14.73 21.21
N GLY A 75 -4.22 14.50 20.23
CA GLY A 75 -5.31 15.41 19.88
C GLY A 75 -4.89 16.56 18.97
N ASP A 76 -3.74 16.46 18.29
CA ASP A 76 -3.34 17.44 17.28
C ASP A 76 -4.33 17.44 16.09
N ARG A 77 -4.62 18.65 15.60
CA ARG A 77 -5.58 18.90 14.51
C ARG A 77 -4.99 19.78 13.42
N GLY A 78 -3.67 19.94 13.38
CA GLY A 78 -2.96 20.79 12.42
C GLY A 78 -2.98 20.25 11.00
N GLU A 79 -3.14 18.94 10.83
CA GLU A 79 -3.26 18.27 9.54
C GLU A 79 -4.07 16.96 9.66
N ASP A 80 -4.29 16.27 8.53
CA ASP A 80 -4.96 14.98 8.53
C ASP A 80 -3.99 13.83 8.87
N HIS A 81 -3.67 13.69 10.15
CA HIS A 81 -2.69 12.69 10.59
C HIS A 81 -3.00 11.25 10.18
N LEU A 82 -4.26 10.81 10.26
CA LEU A 82 -4.60 9.43 9.89
C LEU A 82 -4.41 9.18 8.39
N ALA A 83 -4.69 10.18 7.54
CA ALA A 83 -4.44 10.08 6.11
C ALA A 83 -2.93 10.06 5.78
N HIS A 84 -2.13 10.86 6.47
CA HIS A 84 -0.67 10.83 6.34
C HIS A 84 -0.05 9.50 6.82
N ALA A 85 -0.57 8.93 7.91
CA ALA A 85 -0.16 7.61 8.37
C ALA A 85 -0.52 6.52 7.34
N ALA A 86 -1.76 6.55 6.82
CA ALA A 86 -2.21 5.61 5.79
C ALA A 86 -1.39 5.73 4.49
N TRP A 87 -1.05 6.95 4.07
CA TRP A 87 -0.20 7.19 2.90
C TRP A 87 1.16 6.50 3.02
N ASN A 88 1.81 6.62 4.18
CA ASN A 88 3.09 5.97 4.42
C ASN A 88 2.98 4.45 4.40
N ILE A 89 1.97 3.88 5.09
CA ILE A 89 1.76 2.42 5.14
C ILE A 89 1.49 1.86 3.75
N LEU A 90 0.61 2.49 2.97
CA LEU A 90 0.30 2.06 1.60
C LEU A 90 1.52 2.17 0.66
N GLY A 91 2.37 3.18 0.86
CA GLY A 91 3.63 3.30 0.14
C GLY A 91 4.59 2.14 0.44
N VAL A 92 4.69 1.71 1.70
CA VAL A 92 5.48 0.53 2.07
C VAL A 92 4.90 -0.74 1.44
N CYS A 93 3.58 -0.95 1.47
CA CYS A 93 2.95 -2.09 0.77
C CYS A 93 3.28 -2.10 -0.73
N HIS A 94 3.29 -0.93 -1.38
CA HIS A 94 3.71 -0.82 -2.77
C HIS A 94 5.17 -1.21 -2.97
N PHE A 95 6.07 -0.78 -2.09
CA PHE A 95 7.48 -1.13 -2.17
C PHE A 95 7.75 -2.62 -1.89
N GLU A 96 6.98 -3.26 -1.01
CA GLU A 96 7.07 -4.72 -0.82
C GLU A 96 6.88 -5.48 -2.13
N GLU A 97 5.99 -5.01 -3.02
CA GLU A 97 5.72 -5.67 -4.31
C GLU A 97 6.64 -5.20 -5.45
N LEU A 98 6.95 -3.90 -5.51
CA LEU A 98 7.51 -3.29 -6.73
C LEU A 98 8.90 -2.66 -6.55
N LEU A 99 9.31 -2.32 -5.33
CA LEU A 99 10.66 -1.81 -5.04
C LEU A 99 11.22 -2.43 -3.75
N PRO A 100 11.52 -3.76 -3.72
CA PRO A 100 12.00 -4.44 -2.50
C PRO A 100 13.29 -3.85 -1.93
N ALA A 101 14.10 -3.19 -2.76
CA ALA A 101 15.31 -2.47 -2.32
C ALA A 101 15.04 -1.34 -1.32
N MET A 102 13.79 -0.85 -1.22
CA MET A 102 13.38 0.14 -0.22
C MET A 102 13.00 -0.49 1.13
N ILE A 103 12.87 -1.82 1.20
CA ILE A 103 12.55 -2.53 2.45
C ILE A 103 13.85 -2.73 3.24
N ASP A 104 14.23 -1.70 3.99
CA ASP A 104 15.46 -1.63 4.79
C ASP A 104 15.28 -2.06 6.26
N VAL A 105 14.07 -2.52 6.63
CA VAL A 105 13.79 -3.05 7.96
C VAL A 105 14.52 -4.39 8.12
N PRO A 106 15.44 -4.55 9.09
CA PRO A 106 16.32 -5.73 9.17
C PRO A 106 15.59 -7.07 9.22
N THR A 107 14.43 -7.13 9.86
CA THR A 107 13.63 -8.37 9.98
C THR A 107 12.80 -8.70 8.74
N ARG A 108 12.81 -7.83 7.73
CA ARG A 108 12.08 -7.98 6.45
C ARG A 108 13.01 -8.09 5.25
N GLN A 109 14.32 -7.93 5.45
CA GLN A 109 15.30 -8.22 4.41
C GLN A 109 15.31 -9.73 4.19
N SER A 110 15.01 -10.17 2.97
CA SER A 110 15.19 -11.58 2.60
C SER A 110 16.68 -11.90 2.68
N ASP A 111 17.04 -12.97 3.37
CA ASP A 111 18.39 -13.54 3.29
C ASP A 111 18.66 -13.91 1.82
N GLU A 112 19.40 -13.07 1.09
CA GLU A 112 19.89 -13.40 -0.26
C GLU A 112 20.94 -14.54 -0.24
N THR A 113 21.06 -15.31 0.84
CA THR A 113 22.09 -16.33 1.06
C THR A 113 21.62 -17.79 0.98
N GLU A 114 20.44 -18.11 0.42
CA GLU A 114 19.99 -19.52 0.32
C GLU A 114 19.70 -20.06 -1.08
N HIS A 115 20.18 -19.41 -2.15
CA HIS A 115 20.00 -19.91 -3.54
C HIS A 115 21.28 -19.90 -4.41
N ALA A 116 22.44 -20.22 -3.81
CA ALA A 116 23.68 -20.48 -4.56
C ALA A 116 24.40 -21.79 -4.16
N ALA A 117 23.77 -22.65 -3.35
CA ALA A 117 24.39 -23.89 -2.83
C ALA A 117 23.63 -25.18 -3.19
N GLY A 118 22.79 -25.16 -4.25
CA GLY A 118 22.00 -26.32 -4.67
C GLY A 118 22.43 -26.99 -5.97
N ASP A 119 23.28 -26.36 -6.78
CA ASP A 119 23.65 -26.85 -8.12
C ASP A 119 25.17 -27.06 -8.19
N ARG A 120 25.65 -28.12 -7.54
CA ARG A 120 26.93 -28.82 -7.78
C ARG A 120 27.06 -29.98 -6.79
N ALA A 121 26.53 -31.15 -7.17
CA ALA A 121 27.07 -32.48 -6.89
C ALA A 121 26.32 -33.53 -7.71
#